data_AF-A0A434L6U3-F1
#
_entry.id   AF-A0A434L6U3-F1
#
_cell.length_a   1.000
_cell.length_b   1.000
_cell.length_c   1.000
_cell.angle_alpha   90.00
_cell.angle_beta   90.00
_cell.angle_gamma   90.00
#
_symmetry.space_group_name_H-M   'P 1'
#
loop_
_entity.id
_entity.type
_entity.pdbx_description
1 polymer ?
#
loop_
_entity_poly.entity_id
_entity_poly.type
_entity_poly.pdbx_seq_one_letter_code
_entity_poly.pdbx_strand_id
1 'polypeptide(L)'
;APPALTFRFDRADGYWLQGYAEFLMAQADFWLAHDFRNAFDGSFHMLFPRAKLPLQDTLVPPDGGMSGGMLSSEWRIADFISLVHLVNWPVVEPERRQAARRHLIEMIRLSREDWKAIRAETDNDREWLPGPQQKGASPLTGLEVGEEQVQAWHAALDLAEDLLDGRTLLPHFRFADKGINMKRFFDEPKPFDLVLSITGPAIAPYLESGKILTSEEFDQIQRQFGSAGFLTFALWFN
;
A
#
# COMPACT_ATOMS: atom_id res chain seq x y z
N ALA A 1 -29.68 -13.25 -17.44
CA ALA A 1 -28.24 -13.40 -17.20
C ALA A 1 -27.70 -12.05 -16.77
N PRO A 2 -26.77 -11.96 -15.81
CA PRO A 2 -26.06 -10.71 -15.56
C PRO A 2 -25.34 -10.27 -16.85
N PRO A 3 -25.25 -8.96 -17.13
CA PRO A 3 -24.53 -8.48 -18.32
C PRO A 3 -23.07 -8.97 -18.28
N ALA A 4 -22.53 -9.36 -19.45
CA ALA A 4 -21.16 -9.82 -19.56
C ALA A 4 -20.20 -8.64 -19.36
N LEU A 5 -19.36 -8.70 -18.33
CA LEU A 5 -18.32 -7.71 -18.08
C LEU A 5 -17.29 -7.80 -19.21
N THR A 6 -17.20 -6.76 -20.03
CA THR A 6 -16.33 -6.71 -21.22
C THR A 6 -15.55 -5.41 -21.19
N PHE A 7 -14.22 -5.49 -21.29
CA PHE A 7 -13.31 -4.34 -21.34
C PHE A 7 -12.54 -4.31 -22.65
N ARG A 8 -12.10 -3.12 -23.05
CA ARG A 8 -11.16 -2.91 -24.14
C ARG A 8 -9.92 -2.23 -23.56
N PHE A 9 -8.80 -2.93 -23.63
CA PHE A 9 -7.55 -2.38 -23.12
C PHE A 9 -6.89 -1.44 -24.12
N ASP A 10 -6.27 -0.39 -23.59
CA ASP A 10 -5.57 0.60 -24.40
C ASP A 10 -4.19 1.00 -23.84
N ARG A 11 -3.70 2.18 -24.19
CA ARG A 11 -2.38 2.66 -23.76
C ARG A 11 -2.37 3.08 -22.29
N ALA A 12 -3.42 3.70 -21.78
CA ALA A 12 -3.52 4.08 -20.38
C ALA A 12 -3.41 2.83 -19.50
N ASP A 13 -4.17 1.79 -19.84
CA ASP A 13 -4.15 0.50 -19.13
C ASP A 13 -2.76 -0.16 -19.12
N GLY A 14 -1.99 0.05 -20.19
CA GLY A 14 -0.61 -0.40 -20.27
C GLY A 14 0.32 0.30 -19.28
N TYR A 15 0.16 1.61 -19.05
CA TYR A 15 0.90 2.34 -18.02
C TYR A 15 0.43 1.99 -16.62
N TRP A 16 -0.88 1.85 -16.44
CA TRP A 16 -1.46 1.40 -15.18
C TRP A 16 -0.92 0.02 -14.76
N LEU A 17 -0.90 -0.95 -15.66
CA LEU A 17 -0.42 -2.30 -15.35
C LEU A 17 1.08 -2.29 -14.99
N GLN A 18 1.88 -1.47 -15.69
CA GLN A 18 3.28 -1.28 -15.33
C GLN A 18 3.41 -0.66 -13.93
N GLY A 19 2.63 0.38 -13.62
CA GLY A 19 2.62 1.02 -12.30
C GLY A 19 2.24 0.03 -11.19
N TYR A 20 1.21 -0.80 -11.43
CA TYR A 20 0.78 -1.84 -10.50
C TYR A 20 1.85 -2.90 -10.29
N ALA A 21 2.57 -3.28 -11.35
CA ALA A 21 3.71 -4.19 -11.23
C ALA A 21 4.84 -3.57 -10.39
N GLU A 22 5.17 -2.30 -10.59
CA GLU A 22 6.15 -1.58 -9.76
C GLU A 22 5.72 -1.53 -8.29
N PHE A 23 4.44 -1.28 -8.00
CA PHE A 23 3.91 -1.36 -6.63
C PHE A 23 4.13 -2.75 -6.02
N LEU A 24 3.77 -3.82 -6.73
CA LEU A 24 3.96 -5.19 -6.26
C LEU A 24 5.45 -5.53 -6.05
N MET A 25 6.32 -5.06 -6.95
CA MET A 25 7.77 -5.21 -6.82
C MET A 25 8.30 -4.51 -5.56
N ALA A 26 7.82 -3.29 -5.26
CA ALA A 26 8.19 -2.60 -4.03
C ALA A 26 7.82 -3.38 -2.77
N GLN A 27 6.62 -3.97 -2.74
CA GLN A 27 6.18 -4.80 -1.63
C GLN A 27 7.03 -6.07 -1.52
N ALA A 28 7.28 -6.76 -2.63
CA ALA A 28 8.10 -7.96 -2.66
C ALA A 28 9.53 -7.69 -2.16
N ASP A 29 10.17 -6.63 -2.66
CA ASP A 29 11.51 -6.24 -2.23
C ASP A 29 11.56 -5.79 -0.77
N PHE A 30 10.51 -5.12 -0.26
CA PHE A 30 10.44 -4.83 1.18
C PHE A 30 10.46 -6.11 2.01
N TRP A 31 9.66 -7.12 1.67
CA TRP A 31 9.63 -8.39 2.42
C TRP A 31 10.94 -9.15 2.29
N LEU A 32 11.45 -9.30 1.06
CA LEU A 32 12.70 -10.02 0.78
C LEU A 32 13.94 -9.32 1.33
N ALA A 33 13.89 -8.01 1.62
CA ALA A 33 14.96 -7.33 2.31
C ALA A 33 15.20 -7.84 3.74
N HIS A 34 14.23 -8.55 4.34
CA HIS A 34 14.26 -8.95 5.73
C HIS A 34 14.15 -10.47 5.91
N ASP A 35 14.72 -10.96 7.02
CA ASP A 35 14.48 -12.32 7.47
C ASP A 35 13.17 -12.39 8.26
N PHE A 36 12.09 -12.72 7.56
CA PHE A 36 10.76 -12.89 8.15
C PHE A 36 10.43 -14.37 8.48
N ARG A 37 11.40 -15.30 8.41
CA ARG A 37 11.16 -16.74 8.61
C ARG A 37 10.51 -17.06 9.95
N ASN A 38 10.95 -16.40 11.02
CA ASN A 38 10.38 -16.61 12.35
C ASN A 38 8.89 -16.21 12.40
N ALA A 39 8.49 -15.12 11.75
CA ALA A 39 7.09 -14.72 11.66
C ALA A 39 6.28 -15.67 10.76
N PHE A 40 6.90 -16.14 9.67
CA PHE A 40 6.29 -17.11 8.77
C PHE A 40 5.98 -18.43 9.50
N ASP A 41 7.00 -19.05 10.10
CA ASP A 41 6.88 -20.32 10.80
C ASP A 41 5.97 -20.23 12.04
N GLY A 42 6.02 -19.08 12.72
CA GLY A 42 5.32 -18.86 13.98
C GLY A 42 3.88 -18.37 13.86
N SER A 43 3.43 -17.89 12.70
CA SER A 43 2.09 -17.27 12.59
C SER A 43 1.38 -17.40 11.25
N PHE A 44 2.04 -17.76 10.15
CA PHE A 44 1.37 -17.74 8.83
C PHE A 44 0.34 -18.86 8.64
N HIS A 45 0.27 -19.85 9.53
CA HIS A 45 -0.80 -20.86 9.52
C HIS A 45 -2.19 -20.24 9.72
N MET A 46 -2.29 -19.02 10.26
CA MET A 46 -3.55 -18.28 10.33
C MET A 46 -4.07 -17.84 8.95
N LEU A 47 -3.16 -17.58 8.00
CA LEU A 47 -3.46 -17.15 6.63
C LEU A 47 -3.53 -18.35 5.68
N PHE A 48 -2.64 -19.31 5.89
CA PHE A 48 -2.49 -20.51 5.06
C PHE A 48 -2.65 -21.78 5.91
N PRO A 49 -3.86 -22.08 6.43
CA PRO A 49 -4.10 -23.18 7.38
C PRO A 49 -3.92 -24.58 6.79
N ARG A 50 -3.52 -24.69 5.52
CA ARG A 50 -3.29 -25.95 4.80
C ARG A 50 -1.93 -26.01 4.10
N ALA A 51 -1.02 -25.09 4.41
CA ALA A 51 0.31 -25.00 3.80
C ALA A 51 1.36 -25.91 4.44
N LYS A 52 0.99 -26.73 5.45
CA LYS A 52 1.89 -27.63 6.21
C LYS A 52 3.00 -26.86 6.94
N LEU A 53 2.62 -25.74 7.54
CA LEU A 53 3.54 -24.89 8.31
C LEU A 53 3.85 -25.51 9.68
N PRO A 54 5.01 -25.19 10.31
CA PRO A 54 5.52 -25.90 11.48
C PRO A 54 4.53 -26.00 12.65
N LEU A 55 3.73 -24.95 12.89
CA LEU A 55 2.76 -24.91 14.00
C LEU A 55 1.33 -25.21 13.58
N GLN A 56 1.07 -25.47 12.30
CA GLN A 56 -0.29 -25.60 11.75
C GLN A 56 -1.10 -26.68 12.47
N ASP A 57 -0.56 -27.90 12.59
CA ASP A 57 -1.28 -29.04 13.17
C ASP A 57 -1.53 -28.89 14.68
N THR A 58 -0.86 -27.93 15.32
CA THR A 58 -1.02 -27.64 16.76
C THR A 58 -1.96 -26.47 17.00
N LEU A 59 -1.87 -25.40 16.19
CA LEU A 59 -2.55 -24.12 16.45
C LEU A 59 -3.81 -23.90 15.61
N VAL A 60 -3.94 -24.58 14.46
CA VAL A 60 -5.13 -24.47 13.62
C VAL A 60 -6.17 -25.50 14.07
N PRO A 61 -7.43 -25.11 14.33
CA PRO A 61 -8.47 -26.07 14.68
C PRO A 61 -8.71 -27.11 13.58
N PRO A 62 -9.17 -28.33 13.92
CA PRO A 62 -9.38 -29.40 12.95
C PRO A 62 -10.32 -29.08 11.79
N ASP A 63 -11.28 -28.16 11.96
CA ASP A 63 -12.19 -27.69 10.91
C ASP A 63 -11.59 -26.59 10.02
N GLY A 64 -10.33 -26.21 10.25
CA GLY A 64 -9.64 -25.09 9.59
C GLY A 64 -10.19 -23.72 9.96
N GLY A 65 -11.03 -23.64 11.01
CA GLY A 65 -11.74 -22.41 11.39
C GLY A 65 -12.70 -21.93 10.30
N MET A 66 -13.32 -22.85 9.54
CA MET A 66 -14.36 -22.49 8.56
C MET A 66 -15.69 -22.07 9.20
N SER A 67 -15.82 -22.21 10.53
CA SER A 67 -16.94 -21.73 11.33
C SER A 67 -16.62 -20.37 12.00
N GLY A 68 -16.68 -19.27 11.22
CA GLY A 68 -16.59 -17.90 11.77
C GLY A 68 -15.77 -16.91 10.92
N GLY A 69 -16.02 -15.61 11.14
CA GLY A 69 -15.24 -14.53 10.53
C GLY A 69 -13.84 -14.40 11.15
N MET A 70 -12.91 -13.75 10.43
CA MET A 70 -11.51 -13.59 10.86
C MET A 70 -11.35 -12.97 12.26
N LEU A 71 -12.28 -12.10 12.67
CA LEU A 71 -12.28 -11.43 13.97
C LEU A 71 -13.15 -12.11 15.04
N SER A 72 -13.91 -13.15 14.70
CA SER A 72 -14.79 -13.85 15.65
C SER A 72 -14.18 -15.14 16.20
N SER A 73 -12.89 -15.36 15.95
CA SER A 73 -12.21 -16.61 16.20
C SER A 73 -11.05 -16.37 17.17
N GLU A 74 -11.19 -16.86 18.41
CA GLU A 74 -10.24 -16.62 19.50
C GLU A 74 -8.81 -17.03 19.13
N TRP A 75 -8.65 -18.15 18.40
CA TRP A 75 -7.34 -18.62 17.93
C TRP A 75 -6.73 -17.69 16.88
N ARG A 76 -7.52 -17.12 15.95
CA ARG A 76 -7.02 -16.14 14.98
C ARG A 76 -6.58 -14.84 15.62
N ILE A 77 -7.24 -14.43 16.71
CA ILE A 77 -6.81 -13.27 17.50
C ILE A 77 -5.46 -13.56 18.17
N ALA A 78 -5.30 -14.74 18.78
CA ALA A 78 -4.04 -15.15 19.40
C ALA A 78 -2.89 -15.24 18.37
N ASP A 79 -3.15 -15.81 17.19
CA ASP A 79 -2.16 -15.88 16.10
C ASP A 79 -1.85 -14.51 15.53
N PHE A 80 -2.83 -13.60 15.43
CA PHE A 80 -2.59 -12.23 14.99
C PHE A 80 -1.71 -11.46 15.99
N ILE A 81 -1.96 -11.62 17.30
CA ILE A 81 -1.09 -11.06 18.34
C ILE A 81 0.33 -11.64 18.20
N SER A 82 0.44 -12.94 17.96
CA SER A 82 1.73 -13.60 17.73
C SER A 82 2.43 -13.02 16.50
N LEU A 83 1.72 -12.86 15.37
CA LEU A 83 2.25 -12.24 14.16
C LEU A 83 2.81 -10.85 14.46
N VAL A 84 2.03 -9.98 15.11
CA VAL A 84 2.46 -8.62 15.48
C VAL A 84 3.73 -8.64 16.31
N HIS A 85 3.85 -9.55 17.28
CA HIS A 85 5.05 -9.69 18.11
C HIS A 85 6.25 -10.26 17.34
N LEU A 86 6.02 -11.05 16.28
CA LEU A 86 7.06 -11.65 15.45
C LEU A 86 7.47 -10.77 14.27
N VAL A 87 6.78 -9.65 13.99
CA VAL A 87 7.25 -8.61 13.07
C VAL A 87 8.39 -7.80 13.72
N ASN A 88 9.52 -8.48 13.89
CA ASN A 88 10.82 -7.93 14.28
C ASN A 88 11.86 -8.60 13.38
N TRP A 89 12.00 -8.08 12.17
CA TRP A 89 12.74 -8.73 11.09
C TRP A 89 14.12 -8.11 10.91
N PRO A 90 15.20 -8.89 11.07
CA PRO A 90 16.55 -8.46 10.69
C PRO A 90 16.62 -8.14 9.20
N VAL A 91 17.39 -7.12 8.82
CA VAL A 91 17.68 -6.82 7.42
C VAL A 91 18.76 -7.79 6.92
N VAL A 92 18.50 -8.49 5.82
CA VAL A 92 19.41 -9.46 5.20
C VAL A 92 19.80 -9.08 3.77
N GLU A 93 18.95 -8.34 3.05
CA GLU A 93 19.22 -7.84 1.70
C GLU A 93 18.95 -6.33 1.63
N PRO A 94 19.82 -5.47 2.21
CA PRO A 94 19.56 -4.04 2.37
C PRO A 94 19.37 -3.31 1.03
N GLU A 95 19.99 -3.77 -0.05
CA GLU A 95 19.85 -3.16 -1.39
C GLU A 95 18.40 -3.25 -1.91
N ARG A 96 17.63 -4.26 -1.50
CA ARG A 96 16.21 -4.38 -1.83
C ARG A 96 15.36 -3.28 -1.20
N ARG A 97 15.78 -2.70 -0.08
CA ARG A 97 15.08 -1.54 0.52
C ARG A 97 15.19 -0.32 -0.38
N GLN A 98 16.37 -0.10 -0.93
CA GLN A 98 16.59 0.97 -1.91
C GLN A 98 15.84 0.68 -3.22
N ALA A 99 15.78 -0.58 -3.65
CA ALA A 99 15.00 -1.00 -4.80
C ALA A 99 13.50 -0.76 -4.60
N ALA A 100 12.95 -1.14 -3.44
CA ALA A 100 11.55 -0.89 -3.10
C ALA A 100 11.19 0.59 -3.21
N ARG A 101 12.05 1.49 -2.70
CA ARG A 101 11.86 2.94 -2.87
C ARG A 101 11.85 3.36 -4.34
N ARG A 102 12.77 2.84 -5.16
CA ARG A 102 12.83 3.16 -6.60
C ARG A 102 11.58 2.68 -7.32
N HIS A 103 11.08 1.49 -7.00
CA HIS A 103 9.84 0.94 -7.53
C HIS A 103 8.64 1.84 -7.19
N LEU A 104 8.52 2.34 -5.95
CA LEU A 104 7.46 3.28 -5.57
C LEU A 104 7.55 4.63 -6.33
N ILE A 105 8.75 5.15 -6.55
CA ILE A 105 8.94 6.36 -7.36
C ILE A 105 8.56 6.10 -8.83
N GLU A 106 8.91 4.95 -9.38
CA GLU A 106 8.58 4.60 -10.76
C GLU A 106 7.07 4.38 -10.94
N MET A 107 6.39 3.77 -9.96
CA MET A 107 4.94 3.69 -9.89
C MET A 107 4.29 5.08 -9.98
N ILE A 108 4.79 6.07 -9.22
CA ILE A 108 4.30 7.46 -9.27
C ILE A 108 4.49 8.05 -10.68
N ARG A 109 5.67 7.87 -11.27
CA ARG A 109 5.95 8.34 -12.64
C ARG A 109 4.99 7.73 -13.65
N LEU A 110 4.75 6.42 -13.57
CA LEU A 110 3.83 5.68 -14.44
C LEU A 110 2.37 6.10 -14.24
N SER A 111 1.93 6.33 -13.00
CA SER A 111 0.59 6.88 -12.71
C SER A 111 0.37 8.24 -13.39
N ARG A 112 1.40 9.10 -13.43
CA ARG A 112 1.32 10.37 -14.16
C ARG A 112 1.24 10.17 -15.68
N GLU A 113 1.94 9.18 -16.24
CA GLU A 113 1.86 8.85 -17.68
C GLU A 113 0.51 8.23 -18.05
N ASP A 114 -0.05 7.41 -17.17
CA ASP A 114 -1.39 6.85 -17.25
C ASP A 114 -2.43 7.97 -17.36
N TRP A 115 -2.47 8.90 -16.38
CA TRP A 115 -3.41 10.04 -16.44
C TRP A 115 -3.22 10.96 -17.65
N LYS A 116 -2.00 11.07 -18.19
CA LYS A 116 -1.78 11.80 -19.46
C LYS A 116 -2.40 11.07 -20.64
N ALA A 117 -2.35 9.73 -20.66
CA ALA A 117 -2.97 8.91 -21.70
C ALA A 117 -4.49 8.95 -21.60
N ILE A 118 -5.05 8.75 -20.40
CA ILE A 118 -6.50 8.83 -20.11
C ILE A 118 -7.08 10.17 -20.60
N ARG A 119 -6.39 11.29 -20.31
CA ARG A 119 -6.86 12.61 -20.75
C ARG A 119 -6.75 12.87 -22.24
N ALA A 120 -5.95 12.08 -22.96
CA ALA A 120 -5.79 12.19 -24.41
C ALA A 120 -6.80 11.33 -25.18
N GLU A 121 -7.49 10.41 -24.50
CA GLU A 121 -8.53 9.59 -25.09
C GLU A 121 -9.72 10.45 -25.55
N THR A 122 -10.31 10.05 -26.68
CA THR A 122 -11.45 10.73 -27.29
C THR A 122 -12.72 9.90 -27.29
N ASP A 123 -12.62 8.63 -26.88
CA ASP A 123 -13.72 7.69 -26.82
C ASP A 123 -13.98 7.19 -25.38
N ASN A 124 -14.96 6.30 -25.24
CA ASN A 124 -15.45 5.77 -23.97
C ASN A 124 -15.87 4.30 -24.19
N ASP A 125 -15.14 3.58 -25.04
CA ASP A 125 -15.51 2.24 -25.49
C ASP A 125 -15.01 1.17 -24.52
N ARG A 126 -15.78 0.94 -23.45
CA ARG A 126 -15.58 -0.17 -22.49
C ARG A 126 -14.25 -0.07 -21.73
N GLU A 127 -14.02 1.11 -21.15
CA GLU A 127 -12.79 1.43 -20.43
C GLU A 127 -12.58 0.60 -19.17
N TRP A 128 -11.34 0.17 -18.96
CA TRP A 128 -10.89 -0.39 -17.68
C TRP A 128 -10.68 0.72 -16.64
N LEU A 129 -10.11 1.86 -17.04
CA LEU A 129 -9.83 3.04 -16.21
C LEU A 129 -10.59 4.27 -16.73
N PRO A 130 -11.83 4.51 -16.28
CA PRO A 130 -12.59 5.66 -16.76
C PRO A 130 -11.97 6.98 -16.26
N GLY A 131 -11.71 7.89 -17.20
CA GLY A 131 -11.34 9.28 -16.98
C GLY A 131 -12.54 10.22 -16.78
N PRO A 132 -12.29 11.50 -16.44
CA PRO A 132 -13.36 12.47 -16.10
C PRO A 132 -14.37 12.76 -17.21
N GLN A 133 -13.95 12.63 -18.47
CA GLN A 133 -14.81 12.89 -19.63
C GLN A 133 -15.73 11.69 -19.93
N GLN A 134 -15.41 10.51 -19.40
CA GLN A 134 -16.07 9.24 -19.64
C GLN A 134 -17.15 9.02 -18.57
N LYS A 135 -18.39 9.38 -18.91
CA LYS A 135 -19.52 9.38 -17.95
C LYS A 135 -19.96 7.96 -17.60
N GLY A 136 -20.07 7.69 -16.30
CA GLY A 136 -20.65 6.47 -15.72
C GLY A 136 -19.81 5.95 -14.56
N ALA A 137 -20.46 5.39 -13.54
CA ALA A 137 -19.75 4.72 -12.46
C ALA A 137 -19.03 3.48 -13.00
N SER A 138 -17.77 3.26 -12.58
CA SER A 138 -17.04 2.04 -12.91
C SER A 138 -17.87 0.82 -12.48
N PRO A 139 -18.10 -0.16 -13.38
CA PRO A 139 -18.89 -1.35 -13.04
C PRO A 139 -18.22 -2.24 -11.99
N LEU A 140 -16.93 -2.03 -11.68
CA LEU A 140 -16.18 -2.79 -10.69
C LEU A 140 -16.08 -2.09 -9.33
N THR A 141 -15.83 -0.78 -9.33
CA THR A 141 -15.60 -0.04 -8.07
C THR A 141 -16.78 0.84 -7.67
N GLY A 142 -17.72 1.10 -8.57
CA GLY A 142 -18.80 2.07 -8.37
C GLY A 142 -18.33 3.52 -8.26
N LEU A 143 -17.04 3.78 -8.51
CA LEU A 143 -16.44 5.11 -8.47
C LEU A 143 -16.87 5.90 -9.71
N GLU A 144 -17.33 7.14 -9.49
CA GLU A 144 -17.35 8.16 -10.52
C GLU A 144 -16.05 8.97 -10.40
N VAL A 145 -15.28 8.99 -11.48
CA VAL A 145 -14.02 9.74 -11.57
C VAL A 145 -14.35 11.12 -12.13
N GLY A 146 -14.25 12.16 -11.31
CA GLY A 146 -14.37 13.55 -11.74
C GLY A 146 -13.04 14.28 -11.76
N GLU A 147 -13.02 15.49 -12.33
CA GLU A 147 -11.81 16.34 -12.38
C GLU A 147 -11.24 16.65 -10.99
N GLU A 148 -12.10 16.80 -9.99
CA GLU A 148 -11.70 17.03 -8.59
C GLU A 148 -10.93 15.81 -8.04
N GLN A 149 -11.40 14.59 -8.31
CA GLN A 149 -10.73 13.36 -7.89
C GLN A 149 -9.37 13.21 -8.56
N VAL A 150 -9.27 13.53 -9.86
CA VAL A 150 -7.99 13.47 -10.58
C VAL A 150 -7.00 14.52 -10.08
N GLN A 151 -7.46 15.73 -9.79
CA GLN A 151 -6.61 16.77 -9.19
C GLN A 151 -6.12 16.35 -7.80
N ALA A 152 -7.02 15.82 -6.96
CA ALA A 152 -6.68 15.31 -5.64
C ALA A 152 -5.69 14.13 -5.71
N TRP A 153 -5.85 13.27 -6.71
CA TRP A 153 -4.94 12.17 -6.96
C TRP A 153 -3.54 12.65 -7.35
N HIS A 154 -3.43 13.62 -8.26
CA HIS A 154 -2.13 14.22 -8.57
C HIS A 154 -1.48 14.88 -7.36
N ALA A 155 -2.25 15.55 -6.50
CA ALA A 155 -1.73 16.08 -5.25
C ALA A 155 -1.25 14.98 -4.29
N ALA A 156 -1.93 13.83 -4.25
CA ALA A 156 -1.49 12.66 -3.50
C ALA A 156 -0.18 12.08 -4.05
N LEU A 157 -0.02 12.01 -5.38
CA LEU A 157 1.22 11.59 -6.03
C LEU A 157 2.38 12.54 -5.71
N ASP A 158 2.15 13.85 -5.75
CA ASP A 158 3.15 14.87 -5.36
C ASP A 158 3.59 14.69 -3.90
N LEU A 159 2.62 14.50 -2.99
CA LEU A 159 2.92 14.28 -1.58
C LEU A 159 3.69 12.96 -1.34
N ALA A 160 3.28 11.87 -2.01
CA ALA A 160 3.96 10.58 -1.90
C ALA A 160 5.40 10.66 -2.41
N GLU A 161 5.63 11.35 -3.53
CA GLU A 161 6.97 11.59 -4.08
C GLU A 161 7.82 12.44 -3.12
N ASP A 162 7.27 13.53 -2.57
CA ASP A 162 7.94 14.36 -1.57
C ASP A 162 8.34 13.57 -0.31
N LEU A 163 7.46 12.69 0.17
CA LEU A 163 7.75 11.81 1.31
C LEU A 163 8.89 10.85 0.96
N LEU A 164 8.78 10.13 -0.16
CA LEU A 164 9.80 9.17 -0.61
C LEU A 164 11.15 9.84 -0.89
N ASP A 165 11.18 11.10 -1.32
CA ASP A 165 12.41 11.90 -1.46
C ASP A 165 12.93 12.51 -0.16
N GLY A 166 12.17 12.43 0.93
CA GLY A 166 12.53 13.05 2.21
C GLY A 166 12.45 14.57 2.19
N ARG A 167 11.76 15.16 1.20
CA ARG A 167 11.48 16.61 1.13
C ARG A 167 10.38 17.01 2.11
N THR A 168 9.42 16.10 2.32
CA THR A 168 8.43 16.16 3.40
C THR A 168 8.64 14.96 4.32
N LEU A 169 8.44 15.16 5.63
CA LEU A 169 8.65 14.13 6.65
C LEU A 169 7.30 13.56 7.12
N LEU A 170 7.23 12.24 7.30
CA LEU A 170 6.04 11.58 7.82
C LEU A 170 5.88 11.87 9.32
N PRO A 171 4.72 12.34 9.81
CA PRO A 171 4.53 12.65 11.22
C PRO A 171 4.56 11.38 12.08
N HIS A 172 4.98 11.54 13.33
CA HIS A 172 4.88 10.50 14.35
C HIS A 172 4.39 11.12 15.65
N PHE A 173 3.30 10.59 16.23
CA PHE A 173 2.58 11.20 17.36
C PHE A 173 3.44 11.53 18.58
N ARG A 174 4.54 10.79 18.78
CA ARG A 174 5.48 10.98 19.90
C ARG A 174 6.44 12.17 19.73
N PHE A 175 6.63 12.67 18.51
CA PHE A 175 7.63 13.68 18.18
C PHE A 175 6.95 14.91 17.57
N ALA A 176 6.89 16.01 18.32
CA ALA A 176 6.18 17.21 17.90
C ALA A 176 7.00 18.08 16.93
N ASP A 177 8.33 18.04 17.01
CA ASP A 177 9.28 18.89 16.28
C ASP A 177 10.09 18.14 15.22
N LYS A 178 9.84 16.83 15.05
CA LYS A 178 10.53 15.95 14.11
C LYS A 178 9.57 15.02 13.40
N GLY A 179 9.88 14.73 12.14
CA GLY A 179 9.19 13.72 11.35
C GLY A 179 10.14 12.63 10.89
N ILE A 180 9.59 11.54 10.37
CA ILE A 180 10.31 10.40 9.83
C ILE A 180 10.71 10.73 8.38
N ASN A 181 12.00 10.70 8.09
CA ASN A 181 12.52 10.81 6.73
C ASN A 181 12.39 9.45 6.02
N MET A 182 11.42 9.35 5.09
CA MET A 182 11.16 8.08 4.39
C MET A 182 12.26 7.70 3.39
N LYS A 183 12.98 8.69 2.83
CA LYS A 183 14.17 8.40 2.02
C LYS A 183 15.20 7.63 2.84
N ARG A 184 15.54 8.12 4.04
CA ARG A 184 16.48 7.44 4.95
C ARG A 184 15.93 6.13 5.50
N PHE A 185 14.62 6.04 5.76
CA PHE A 185 13.98 4.79 6.14
C PHE A 185 14.34 3.68 5.14
N PHE A 186 14.18 3.93 3.84
CA PHE A 186 14.52 2.95 2.80
C PHE A 186 16.03 2.85 2.52
N ASP A 187 16.75 3.97 2.47
CA ASP A 187 18.15 3.99 2.01
C ASP A 187 19.16 3.54 3.09
N GLU A 188 18.81 3.68 4.37
CA GLU A 188 19.64 3.33 5.53
C GLU A 188 18.98 2.25 6.41
N PRO A 189 18.67 1.06 5.85
CA PRO A 189 17.80 0.12 6.52
C PRO A 189 18.36 -0.40 7.85
N LYS A 190 17.55 -0.29 8.90
CA LYS A 190 17.72 -0.93 10.21
C LYS A 190 16.73 -2.10 10.34
N PRO A 191 16.93 -3.03 11.29
CA PRO A 191 15.95 -4.07 11.59
C PRO A 191 14.53 -3.49 11.71
N PHE A 192 13.57 -4.12 11.03
CA PHE A 192 12.19 -3.67 11.00
C PHE A 192 11.41 -4.30 12.14
N ASP A 193 11.10 -3.51 13.15
CA ASP A 193 10.26 -3.93 14.26
C ASP A 193 8.97 -3.12 14.25
N LEU A 194 7.83 -3.78 14.02
CA LEU A 194 6.52 -3.13 13.89
C LEU A 194 6.12 -2.41 15.17
N VAL A 195 6.23 -3.08 16.31
CA VAL A 195 5.81 -2.54 17.61
C VAL A 195 6.71 -1.37 18.01
N LEU A 196 8.02 -1.50 17.83
CA LEU A 196 8.97 -0.43 18.11
C LEU A 196 8.91 0.70 17.07
N SER A 197 8.42 0.44 15.86
CA SER A 197 8.18 1.49 14.86
C SER A 197 6.97 2.34 15.26
N ILE A 198 5.88 1.71 15.68
CA ILE A 198 4.67 2.39 16.17
C ILE A 198 4.94 3.13 17.49
N THR A 199 5.71 2.53 18.40
CA THR A 199 5.95 3.14 19.72
C THR A 199 7.10 4.17 19.74
N GLY A 200 7.89 4.23 18.66
CA GLY A 200 8.92 5.25 18.43
C GLY A 200 10.38 4.77 18.39
N PRO A 201 10.86 3.81 19.21
CA PRO A 201 12.28 3.47 19.26
C PRO A 201 12.91 3.06 17.92
N ALA A 202 12.20 2.28 17.08
CA ALA A 202 12.74 1.82 15.81
C ALA A 202 12.74 2.90 14.72
N ILE A 203 11.94 3.96 14.86
CA ILE A 203 11.97 5.09 13.92
C ILE A 203 12.94 6.20 14.31
N ALA A 204 13.46 6.19 15.55
CA ALA A 204 14.38 7.20 16.06
C ALA A 204 15.58 7.51 15.14
N PRO A 205 16.22 6.52 14.47
CA PRO A 205 17.33 6.79 13.54
C PRO A 205 16.95 7.62 12.31
N TYR A 206 15.66 7.66 11.96
CA TYR A 206 15.14 8.33 10.76
C TYR A 206 14.47 9.67 11.08
N LEU A 207 14.48 10.11 12.34
CA LEU A 207 13.88 11.38 12.74
C LEU A 207 14.73 12.57 12.30
N GLU A 208 14.08 13.53 11.67
CA GLU A 208 14.69 14.79 11.21
C GLU A 208 13.79 15.98 11.50
N SER A 209 14.40 17.17 11.57
CA SER A 209 13.67 18.44 11.57
C SER A 209 13.50 18.91 10.14
N GLY A 210 12.32 19.43 9.80
CA GLY A 210 12.00 19.86 8.44
C GLY A 210 10.51 20.10 8.24
N LYS A 211 10.06 20.12 6.99
CA LYS A 211 8.63 20.17 6.66
C LYS A 211 7.99 18.84 7.05
N ILE A 212 7.13 18.84 8.06
CA ILE A 212 6.38 17.66 8.50
C ILE A 212 5.00 17.71 7.87
N LEU A 213 4.55 16.59 7.28
CA LEU A 213 3.18 16.48 6.77
C LEU A 213 2.18 16.67 7.91
N THR A 214 1.23 17.57 7.71
CA THR A 214 0.16 17.85 8.65
C THR A 214 -1.08 16.99 8.39
N SER A 215 -1.88 16.78 9.44
CA SER A 215 -3.17 16.10 9.29
C SER A 215 -4.12 16.88 8.38
N GLU A 216 -4.07 18.21 8.37
CA GLU A 216 -4.92 19.04 7.50
C GLU A 216 -4.59 18.85 6.02
N GLU A 217 -3.29 18.84 5.66
CA GLU A 217 -2.84 18.57 4.29
C GLU A 217 -3.33 17.19 3.81
N PHE A 218 -3.25 16.17 4.67
CA PHE A 218 -3.69 14.82 4.32
C PHE A 218 -5.23 14.70 4.25
N ASP A 219 -5.94 15.27 5.21
CA ASP A 219 -7.41 15.28 5.25
C ASP A 219 -7.99 16.01 4.03
N GLN A 220 -7.34 17.08 3.57
CA GLN A 220 -7.78 17.83 2.40
C GLN A 220 -7.77 16.97 1.14
N ILE A 221 -6.74 16.12 0.97
CA ILE A 221 -6.64 15.15 -0.13
C ILE A 221 -7.74 14.10 0.00
N GLN A 222 -7.89 13.49 1.19
CA GLN A 222 -8.85 12.40 1.39
C GLN A 222 -10.30 12.82 1.16
N ARG A 223 -10.69 14.04 1.57
CA ARG A 223 -12.07 14.53 1.43
C ARG A 223 -12.56 14.55 -0.03
N GLN A 224 -11.65 14.68 -0.99
CA GLN A 224 -11.99 14.73 -2.42
C GLN A 224 -12.47 13.39 -2.97
N PHE A 225 -12.21 12.28 -2.26
CA PHE A 225 -12.59 10.92 -2.70
C PHE A 225 -13.94 10.45 -2.16
N GLY A 226 -14.64 11.30 -1.40
CA GLY A 226 -16.01 11.05 -0.93
C GLY A 226 -16.18 9.74 -0.15
N SER A 227 -17.38 9.15 -0.26
CA SER A 227 -17.75 7.92 0.48
C SER A 227 -17.10 6.65 -0.04
N ALA A 228 -16.67 6.62 -1.30
CA ALA A 228 -16.00 5.47 -1.89
C ALA A 228 -14.54 5.35 -1.43
N GLY A 229 -13.92 6.48 -1.05
CA GLY A 229 -12.73 6.54 -0.21
C GLY A 229 -11.39 6.49 -0.97
N PHE A 230 -10.42 7.24 -0.44
CA PHE A 230 -9.06 7.35 -0.97
C PHE A 230 -8.37 5.99 -1.17
N LEU A 231 -8.53 5.05 -0.25
CA LEU A 231 -7.88 3.73 -0.33
C LEU A 231 -8.41 2.87 -1.48
N THR A 232 -9.71 2.94 -1.77
CA THR A 232 -10.31 2.23 -2.92
C THR A 232 -9.76 2.80 -4.22
N PHE A 233 -9.64 4.13 -4.29
CA PHE A 233 -9.06 4.80 -5.45
C PHE A 233 -7.58 4.44 -5.62
N ALA A 234 -6.78 4.51 -4.55
CA ALA A 234 -5.36 4.15 -4.57
C ALA A 234 -5.16 2.69 -5.00
N LEU A 235 -5.89 1.75 -4.40
CA LEU A 235 -5.77 0.34 -4.81
C LEU A 235 -6.14 0.12 -6.28
N TRP A 236 -7.05 0.93 -6.83
CA TRP A 236 -7.49 0.80 -8.21
C TRP A 236 -6.60 1.54 -9.21
N PHE A 237 -6.07 2.72 -8.88
CA PHE A 237 -5.29 3.60 -9.78
C PHE A 237 -3.77 3.65 -9.45
N ASN A 238 -3.32 2.86 -8.46
CA ASN A 238 -1.97 2.73 -7.87
C ASN A 238 -1.56 3.75 -6.80
#